data_AF-A0A654U9P6-F1
#
_entry.id   AF-A0A654U9P6-F1
#
_cell.length_a   1.000
_cell.length_b   1.000
_cell.length_c   1.000
_cell.angle_alpha   90.00
_cell.angle_beta   90.00
_cell.angle_gamma   90.00
#
_symmetry.space_group_name_H-M   'P 1'
#
loop_
_entity.id
_entity.type
_entity.pdbx_description
1 polymer ?
#
loop_
_entity_poly.entity_id
_entity_poly.type
_entity_poly.pdbx_seq_one_letter_code
_entity_poly.pdbx_strand_id
1 'polypeptide(L)' 'MLPGHAVVLHPGPMVRGMEITSSVADSSQSAVLQQVSNGVQVRMAVLFHVLVGAQDAGKEGAA' A
#
# COMPACT_ATOMS: atom_id res chain seq x y z
N MET A 1 16.83 17.63 2.75
CA MET A 1 15.46 17.34 3.23
C MET A 1 14.69 16.64 2.13
N LEU A 2 13.72 15.78 2.46
CA LEU A 2 12.88 15.11 1.46
C LEU A 2 11.97 16.14 0.74
N PRO A 3 11.54 15.87 -0.50
CA PRO A 3 10.53 16.69 -1.17
C PRO A 3 9.25 16.79 -0.33
N GLY A 4 8.56 17.94 -0.40
CA GLY A 4 7.34 18.19 0.40
C GLY A 4 6.16 17.26 0.08
N HIS A 5 6.23 16.48 -1.00
CA HIS A 5 5.25 15.47 -1.40
C HIS A 5 5.70 14.03 -1.09
N ALA A 6 6.85 13.86 -0.44
CA ALA A 6 7.35 12.53 -0.10
C ALA A 6 6.48 11.91 1.00
N VAL A 7 6.00 10.70 0.73
CA VAL A 7 5.13 9.94 1.65
C VAL A 7 5.95 8.92 2.42
N VAL A 8 5.62 8.74 3.71
CA VAL A 8 6.23 7.72 4.57
C VAL A 8 5.36 6.47 4.59
N LEU A 9 5.98 5.34 4.28
CA LEU A 9 5.38 4.00 4.30
C LEU A 9 6.19 3.11 5.25
N HIS A 10 5.51 2.15 5.90
CA HIS A 10 6.14 1.16 6.76
C HIS A 10 5.15 0.01 7.00
N PRO A 11 5.51 -1.25 6.75
CA PRO A 11 4.67 -2.38 7.14
C PRO A 11 4.55 -2.46 8.68
N GLY A 12 3.41 -2.92 9.19
CA GLY A 12 3.21 -3.14 10.62
C GLY A 12 3.37 -4.62 11.03
N PRO A 13 3.56 -4.91 12.34
CA PRO A 13 3.79 -3.96 13.43
C PRO A 13 5.20 -3.34 13.35
N MET A 14 5.35 -2.10 13.86
CA MET A 14 6.63 -1.37 13.87
C MET A 14 7.13 -1.13 15.29
N VAL A 15 8.44 -1.20 15.50
CA VAL A 15 9.10 -0.84 16.76
C VAL A 15 9.51 0.63 16.73
N ARG A 16 8.69 1.46 17.37
CA ARG A 16 8.95 2.90 17.52
C ARG A 16 10.22 3.17 18.32
N GLY A 17 11.00 4.15 17.89
CA GLY A 17 12.28 4.52 18.49
C GLY A 17 13.47 3.66 18.05
N MET A 18 13.24 2.57 17.31
CA MET A 18 14.29 1.75 16.70
C MET A 18 14.19 1.74 15.18
N GLU A 19 13.03 1.33 14.63
CA GLU A 19 12.81 1.28 13.17
C GLU A 19 12.42 2.66 12.62
N ILE A 20 11.62 3.39 13.39
CA ILE A 20 11.07 4.69 13.00
C ILE A 20 10.83 5.55 14.25
N THR A 21 11.15 6.83 14.17
CA THR A 21 10.84 7.77 15.26
C THR A 21 9.34 8.04 15.31
N SER A 22 8.78 8.29 16.50
CA SER A 22 7.36 8.65 16.63
C SER A 22 7.01 9.90 15.81
N SER A 23 7.91 10.88 15.74
CA SER A 23 7.71 12.10 14.95
C SER A 23 7.52 11.84 13.45
N VAL A 24 8.18 10.82 12.89
CA VAL A 24 8.04 10.46 11.48
C VAL A 24 6.79 9.60 11.29
N ALA A 25 6.57 8.61 12.17
CA ALA A 25 5.40 7.73 12.12
C ALA A 25 4.06 8.47 12.24
N ASP A 26 4.03 9.56 13.02
CA ASP A 26 2.84 10.37 13.29
C ASP A 26 2.80 11.68 12.46
N SER A 27 3.74 11.85 11.52
CA SER A 27 3.77 13.04 10.66
C SER A 27 2.58 13.09 9.70
N SER A 28 2.23 14.28 9.22
CA SER A 28 1.19 14.47 8.20
C SER A 28 1.50 13.79 6.85
N GLN A 29 2.76 13.43 6.62
CA GLN A 29 3.22 12.69 5.42
C GLN A 29 3.18 11.17 5.62
N SER A 30 2.79 10.69 6.81
CA SER A 30 2.68 9.27 7.12
C SER A 30 1.42 8.66 6.50
N ALA A 31 1.61 7.64 5.67
CA ALA A 31 0.54 6.85 5.09
C ALA A 31 0.55 5.39 5.57
N VAL A 32 1.23 5.10 6.69
CA VAL A 32 1.37 3.74 7.23
C VAL A 32 0.00 3.08 7.48
N LEU A 33 -0.93 3.79 8.13
CA LEU A 33 -2.26 3.23 8.41
C LEU A 33 -3.06 2.99 7.13
N GLN A 34 -2.97 3.91 6.17
CA GLN A 34 -3.60 3.75 4.86
C GLN A 34 -3.01 2.56 4.10
N GLN A 35 -1.69 2.39 4.10
CA GLN A 35 -1.00 1.25 3.50
C GLN A 35 -1.49 -0.09 4.08
N VAL A 36 -1.54 -0.20 5.41
CA VAL A 36 -1.96 -1.43 6.10
C VAL A 36 -3.44 -1.74 5.81
N SER A 37 -4.30 -0.71 5.87
CA SER A 37 -5.72 -0.83 5.52
C SER A 37 -5.91 -1.33 4.08
N ASN A 38 -5.23 -0.67 3.13
CA ASN A 38 -5.26 -1.01 1.70
C ASN A 38 -4.82 -2.46 1.41
N GLY A 39 -4.02 -3.06 2.29
CA GLY A 39 -3.60 -4.46 2.16
C GLY A 39 -4.76 -5.46 2.11
N VAL A 40 -5.91 -5.16 2.75
CA VAL A 40 -7.11 -5.99 2.65
C VAL A 40 -7.67 -5.95 1.23
N GLN A 41 -7.83 -4.75 0.66
CA GLN A 41 -8.40 -4.58 -0.69
C GLN A 41 -7.48 -5.19 -1.75
N VAL A 42 -6.15 -5.04 -1.61
CA VAL A 42 -5.18 -5.67 -2.50
C VAL A 42 -5.32 -7.20 -2.47
N ARG A 43 -5.38 -7.81 -1.28
CA ARG A 43 -5.57 -9.27 -1.18
C ARG A 43 -6.92 -9.70 -1.77
N MET A 44 -8.00 -8.96 -1.51
CA MET A 44 -9.30 -9.24 -2.10
C MET A 44 -9.25 -9.19 -3.63
N ALA A 45 -8.60 -8.18 -4.21
CA ALA A 45 -8.44 -8.05 -5.66
C ALA A 45 -7.62 -9.20 -6.25
N VAL A 46 -6.51 -9.59 -5.60
CA VAL A 46 -5.68 -10.73 -6.02
C VAL A 46 -6.48 -12.05 -5.95
N LEU A 47 -7.18 -12.29 -4.84
CA LEU A 47 -8.00 -13.49 -4.68
C LEU A 47 -9.15 -13.53 -5.68
N PHE A 48 -9.83 -12.41 -5.92
CA PHE A 48 -10.86 -12.29 -6.93
C PHE A 48 -10.30 -12.62 -8.33
N HIS A 49 -9.18 -12.01 -8.69
CA HIS A 49 -8.54 -12.23 -9.99
C HIS A 49 -8.19 -13.70 -10.22
N VAL A 50 -7.60 -14.37 -9.22
CA VAL A 50 -7.13 -15.76 -9.35
C VAL A 50 -8.24 -16.79 -9.22
N LEU A 51 -9.21 -16.58 -8.32
CA LEU A 51 -10.23 -17.60 -7.98
C LEU A 51 -11.53 -17.44 -8.77
N VAL A 52 -11.93 -16.20 -9.08
CA VAL A 52 -13.16 -15.93 -9.84
C VAL A 52 -12.84 -15.83 -11.33
N GLY A 53 -11.65 -15.33 -11.67
CA GLY A 53 -11.20 -15.20 -13.04
C GLY A 53 -11.87 -14.03 -13.76
N ALA A 54 -11.10 -12.98 -14.01
CA ALA A 54 -11.41 -12.05 -15.08
C ALA A 54 -11.17 -12.76 -16.42
N GLN A 55 -12.16 -13.51 -16.90
CA GLN A 55 -12.25 -13.82 -18.32
C GLN A 55 -12.44 -12.48 -19.04
N ASP A 56 -11.33 -11.82 -19.42
CA ASP A 56 -11.20 -10.85 -20.52
C ASP A 56 -9.86 -10.06 -20.53
N ALA A 57 -8.77 -10.58 -19.96
CA ALA A 57 -7.43 -9.97 -20.14
C ALA A 57 -6.79 -10.31 -21.52
N GLY A 58 -7.61 -10.50 -22.56
CA GLY A 58 -7.20 -10.93 -23.90
C GLY A 58 -7.74 -10.10 -25.07
N LYS A 59 -8.33 -8.92 -24.81
CA LYS A 59 -8.88 -8.05 -25.87
C LYS A 59 -8.50 -6.58 -25.76
N GLU A 60 -7.25 -6.26 -25.43
CA GLU A 60 -6.70 -4.92 -25.71
C GLU A 60 -5.28 -5.06 -26.27
N GLY A 61 -5.23 -5.27 -27.59
CA GLY A 61 -4.00 -5.38 -28.37
C GLY A 61 -4.22 -5.57 -29.87
N ALA A 62 -5.43 -5.29 -30.36
CA ALA A 62 -5.77 -5.36 -31.77
C ALA A 62 -6.63 -4.15 -32.17
N ALA A 63 -6.00 -2.99 -32.26
CA ALA A 63 -6.35 -1.87 -33.13
C ALA A 63 -5.15 -0.91 -33.20
#